data_AF-A0A834EQN0-F1
#
_entry.id   AF-A0A834EQN0-F1
#
_cell.length_a   1.000
_cell.length_b   1.000
_cell.length_c   1.000
_cell.angle_alpha   90.00
_cell.angle_beta   90.00
_cell.angle_gamma   90.00
#
_symmetry.space_group_name_H-M   'P 1'
#
loop_
_entity.id
_entity.type
_entity.pdbx_description
1 polymer ?
#
loop_
_entity_poly.entity_id
_entity_poly.type
_entity_poly.pdbx_seq_one_letter_code
_entity_poly.pdbx_strand_id
1 'polypeptide(L)'
;MEKMMSTISCLLESSRHPQGSTDWRSTEEVPILIIEGFLLFNYKPLDTMWNRSYFLTIPYEECKRRRSTRVYQPPDPPGYFDGHVWPMYLKHRQEMEGITWEIVYLDGTKSEEDLFSQVYEDLRQELAKQKCLQVTAYK
;
A
#
# COMPACT_ATOMS: atom_id res chain seq x y z
N MET A 1 5.12 -8.32 -11.26
CA MET A 1 5.93 -8.03 -10.06
C MET A 1 7.37 -7.62 -10.39
N GLU A 2 8.04 -8.21 -11.39
CA GLU A 2 9.44 -7.88 -11.74
C GLU A 2 9.72 -6.39 -11.98
N LYS A 3 8.93 -5.72 -12.84
CA LYS A 3 9.09 -4.28 -13.09
C LYS A 3 8.96 -3.44 -11.82
N MET A 4 7.98 -3.77 -10.98
CA MET A 4 7.78 -3.11 -9.68
C MET A 4 8.98 -3.33 -8.76
N MET A 5 9.48 -4.57 -8.63
CA MET A 5 10.66 -4.87 -7.82
C MET A 5 11.92 -4.16 -8.34
N SER A 6 12.09 -4.07 -9.67
CA SER A 6 13.17 -3.30 -10.28
C SER A 6 13.11 -1.82 -9.89
N THR A 7 11.94 -1.19 -9.99
CA THR A 7 11.73 0.20 -9.55
C THR A 7 12.01 0.39 -8.06
N ILE A 8 11.55 -0.54 -7.22
CA ILE A 8 11.78 -0.46 -5.77
C ILE A 8 13.27 -0.58 -5.45
N SER A 9 13.98 -1.54 -6.05
CA SER A 9 15.42 -1.69 -5.85
C SER A 9 16.19 -0.42 -6.24
N CYS A 10 15.89 0.16 -7.40
CA CYS A 10 16.55 1.42 -7.83
C CYS A 10 16.31 2.56 -6.84
N LEU A 11 15.10 2.67 -6.27
CA LEU A 11 14.80 3.71 -5.27
C LEU A 11 15.57 3.46 -3.97
N LEU A 12 15.57 2.22 -3.48
CA LEU A 12 16.28 1.84 -2.25
C LEU A 12 17.80 1.97 -2.36
N GLU A 13 18.36 1.81 -3.57
CA GLU A 13 19.78 2.08 -3.84
C GLU A 13 20.08 3.58 -3.83
N SER A 14 19.20 4.41 -4.41
CA SER A 14 19.36 5.86 -4.46
C SER A 14 19.26 6.50 -3.06
N SER A 15 18.42 5.98 -2.17
CA SER A 15 18.27 6.47 -0.79
C SER A 15 19.48 6.15 0.11
N ARG A 16 20.32 5.17 -0.26
CA ARG A 16 21.52 4.78 0.50
C ARG A 16 22.76 5.60 0.15
N HIS A 17 22.71 6.38 -0.91
CA HIS A 17 23.79 7.28 -1.32
C HIS A 17 23.28 8.72 -1.46
N PRO A 18 23.15 9.46 -0.34
CA PRO A 18 22.95 10.90 -0.43
C PRO A 18 24.19 11.49 -1.09
N GLN A 19 24.07 12.03 -2.30
CA GLN A 19 25.13 12.87 -2.85
C GLN A 19 25.25 14.09 -1.94
N GLY A 20 26.31 14.08 -1.13
CA GLY A 20 26.53 15.10 -0.11
C GLY A 20 26.63 16.49 -0.70
N SER A 21 25.64 17.33 -0.44
CA SER A 21 25.83 18.76 -0.31
C SER A 21 25.75 19.10 1.17
N THR A 22 26.89 19.53 1.71
CA THR A 22 27.10 19.94 3.10
C THR A 22 26.29 21.21 3.40
N ASP A 23 25.01 21.09 3.75
CA ASP A 23 24.24 22.14 4.42
C ASP A 23 23.48 21.55 5.60
N TRP A 24 24.09 21.62 6.79
CA TRP A 24 23.62 21.04 8.05
C TRP A 24 22.38 21.75 8.65
N ARG A 25 21.54 22.37 7.81
CA ARG A 25 20.35 23.14 8.19
C ARG A 25 19.08 22.81 7.40
N SER A 26 19.13 21.95 6.39
CA SER A 26 17.90 21.43 5.79
C SER A 26 17.35 20.31 6.67
N THR A 27 16.12 20.47 7.15
CA THR A 27 15.33 19.35 7.68
C THR A 27 15.42 18.20 6.69
N GLU A 28 16.05 17.09 7.06
CA GLU A 28 16.13 15.90 6.20
C GLU A 28 14.69 15.50 5.82
N GLU A 29 14.33 15.74 4.56
CA GLU A 29 13.04 15.34 4.02
C GLU A 29 13.04 13.83 3.85
N VAL A 30 12.10 13.14 4.51
CA VAL A 30 11.95 11.69 4.40
C VAL A 30 11.26 11.39 3.06
N PRO A 31 11.92 10.72 2.10
CA PRO A 31 11.29 10.33 0.85
C PRO A 31 10.17 9.31 1.11
N ILE A 32 9.03 9.49 0.46
CA ILE A 32 7.86 8.59 0.62
C ILE A 32 7.66 7.81 -0.68
N LEU A 33 7.52 6.49 -0.57
CA LEU A 33 7.09 5.61 -1.64
C LEU A 33 5.72 5.02 -1.30
N ILE A 34 4.74 5.21 -2.19
CA ILE A 34 3.43 4.57 -2.12
C ILE A 34 3.38 3.46 -3.18
N ILE A 35 3.11 2.23 -2.73
CA ILE A 35 2.91 1.07 -3.62
C ILE A 35 1.44 0.68 -3.50
N GLU A 36 0.72 0.68 -4.61
CA GLU A 36 -0.70 0.31 -4.67
C GLU A 36 -0.91 -0.89 -5.61
N GLY A 37 -1.84 -1.76 -5.21
CA GLY A 37 -2.12 -2.99 -5.94
C GLY A 37 -2.98 -3.97 -5.13
N PHE A 38 -3.66 -4.88 -5.84
CA PHE A 38 -4.69 -5.74 -5.24
C PHE A 38 -4.18 -7.07 -4.65
N LEU A 39 -2.88 -7.39 -4.81
CA LEU A 39 -2.24 -8.63 -4.30
C LEU A 39 -0.84 -8.33 -3.70
N LEU A 40 -0.67 -7.19 -3.04
CA LEU A 40 0.64 -6.80 -2.50
C LEU A 40 1.02 -7.64 -1.28
N PHE A 41 0.08 -7.86 -0.36
CA PHE A 41 0.39 -8.35 0.98
C PHE A 41 0.59 -9.86 1.11
N ASN A 42 0.34 -10.64 0.06
CA ASN A 42 0.70 -12.06 0.00
C ASN A 42 2.00 -12.32 -0.78
N TYR A 43 2.66 -11.27 -1.27
CA TYR A 43 3.93 -11.39 -1.99
C TYR A 43 5.14 -11.29 -1.05
N LYS A 44 5.63 -12.46 -0.64
CA LYS A 44 6.69 -12.65 0.36
C LYS A 44 7.92 -11.75 0.26
N PRO A 45 8.46 -11.43 -0.94
CA PRO A 45 9.59 -10.52 -1.04
C PRO A 45 9.35 -9.10 -0.52
N LEU A 46 8.10 -8.69 -0.27
CA LEU A 46 7.76 -7.37 0.25
C LEU A 46 7.43 -7.36 1.76
N ASP A 47 7.33 -8.52 2.43
CA ASP A 47 6.82 -8.65 3.80
C ASP A 47 7.51 -7.71 4.81
N THR A 48 8.80 -7.41 4.63
CA THR A 48 9.59 -6.58 5.55
C THR A 48 9.70 -5.11 5.13
N MET A 49 9.06 -4.69 4.05
CA MET A 49 9.26 -3.35 3.49
C MET A 49 8.20 -2.34 3.89
N TRP A 50 7.11 -2.79 4.50
CA TRP A 50 5.96 -1.95 4.79
C TRP A 50 6.16 -1.15 6.09
N ASN A 51 6.28 0.17 5.98
CA ASN A 51 6.24 1.05 7.15
C ASN A 51 4.81 1.31 7.64
N ARG A 52 3.85 1.35 6.71
CA ARG A 52 2.41 1.46 6.98
C ARG A 52 1.65 0.74 5.87
N SER A 53 0.55 0.08 6.22
CA SER A 53 -0.24 -0.72 5.28
C SER A 53 -1.72 -0.39 5.40
N TYR A 54 -2.35 -0.13 4.26
CA TYR A 54 -3.79 0.11 4.15
C TYR A 54 -4.42 -0.93 3.24
N PHE A 55 -5.61 -1.39 3.58
CA PHE A 55 -6.37 -2.33 2.76
C PHE A 55 -7.82 -1.89 2.61
N LEU A 56 -8.21 -1.54 1.39
CA LEU A 56 -9.59 -1.18 1.06
C LEU A 56 -10.47 -2.44 0.99
N THR A 57 -11.58 -2.40 1.72
CA THR A 57 -12.61 -3.44 1.72
C THR A 57 -13.90 -2.89 1.14
N ILE A 58 -14.54 -3.67 0.25
CA ILE A 58 -15.83 -3.33 -0.34
C ILE A 58 -16.69 -4.61 -0.28
N PRO A 59 -17.95 -4.55 0.18
CA PRO A 59 -18.84 -5.70 0.15
C PRO A 59 -19.04 -6.26 -1.26
N TYR A 60 -19.31 -7.57 -1.36
CA TYR A 60 -19.45 -8.31 -2.61
C TYR A 60 -20.32 -7.59 -3.65
N GLU A 61 -21.53 -7.18 -3.28
CA GLU A 61 -22.50 -6.57 -4.21
C GLU A 61 -21.98 -5.26 -4.80
N GLU A 62 -21.44 -4.38 -3.96
CA GLU A 62 -20.90 -3.09 -4.40
C GLU A 62 -19.63 -3.28 -5.24
N CYS A 63 -18.78 -4.24 -4.88
CA CYS A 63 -17.60 -4.59 -5.65
C CYS A 63 -17.97 -5.10 -7.05
N LYS A 64 -18.94 -6.02 -7.13
CA LYS A 64 -19.47 -6.56 -8.39
C LYS A 64 -20.05 -5.46 -9.27
N ARG A 65 -20.85 -4.57 -8.67
CA ARG A 65 -21.43 -3.41 -9.35
C ARG A 65 -20.35 -2.51 -9.93
N ARG A 66 -19.36 -2.07 -9.14
CA ARG A 66 -18.24 -1.23 -9.62
C ARG A 66 -17.38 -1.92 -10.67
N ARG A 67 -17.13 -3.23 -10.53
CA ARG A 67 -16.36 -4.00 -11.52
C ARG A 67 -17.09 -4.05 -12.86
N SER A 68 -18.40 -4.26 -12.85
CA SER A 68 -19.21 -4.33 -14.08
C SER A 68 -19.20 -3.04 -14.90
N THR A 69 -18.91 -1.89 -14.29
CA THR A 69 -18.78 -0.61 -15.00
C THR A 69 -17.39 -0.37 -15.60
N ARG A 70 -16.40 -1.21 -15.28
CA ARG A 70 -15.02 -1.08 -15.77
C ARG A 70 -14.77 -2.04 -16.93
N VAL A 71 -14.16 -1.55 -18.01
CA VAL A 71 -13.73 -2.38 -19.14
C VAL A 71 -12.28 -2.80 -18.92
N TYR A 72 -12.06 -4.11 -18.77
CA TYR A 72 -10.74 -4.72 -18.70
C TYR A 72 -10.24 -5.16 -20.08
N GLN A 73 -8.94 -5.37 -20.21
CA GLN A 73 -8.33 -5.96 -21.39
C GLN A 73 -7.55 -7.23 -21.00
N PRO A 74 -7.99 -8.44 -21.42
CA PRO A 74 -9.24 -8.72 -22.13
C PRO A 74 -10.50 -8.42 -21.28
N PRO A 75 -11.68 -8.21 -21.89
CA PRO A 75 -12.93 -8.04 -21.15
C PRO A 75 -13.25 -9.26 -20.29
N ASP A 76 -13.90 -9.02 -19.14
CA ASP A 76 -14.35 -10.09 -18.25
C ASP A 76 -15.37 -10.98 -18.98
N PRO A 77 -15.17 -12.31 -19.08
CA PRO A 77 -16.17 -13.20 -19.64
C PRO A 77 -17.40 -13.32 -18.70
N PRO A 78 -18.55 -13.81 -19.21
CA PRO A 78 -19.73 -14.04 -18.37
C PRO A 78 -19.41 -14.90 -17.15
N GLY A 79 -19.86 -14.47 -15.95
CA GLY A 79 -19.63 -15.18 -14.69
C GLY A 79 -18.22 -15.04 -14.10
N TYR A 80 -17.31 -14.28 -14.72
CA TYR A 80 -15.92 -14.17 -14.26
C TYR A 80 -15.78 -13.62 -12.84
N PHE A 81 -16.63 -12.66 -12.46
CA PHE A 81 -16.59 -12.10 -11.11
C PHE A 81 -16.84 -13.17 -10.04
N ASP A 82 -17.91 -13.94 -10.23
CA ASP A 82 -18.38 -14.94 -9.27
C ASP A 82 -17.51 -16.20 -9.28
N GLY A 83 -17.08 -16.63 -10.47
CA GLY A 83 -16.31 -17.84 -10.65
C GLY A 83 -14.81 -17.69 -10.41
N HIS A 84 -14.28 -16.46 -10.43
CA HIS A 84 -12.84 -16.24 -10.34
C HIS A 84 -12.43 -15.07 -9.44
N VAL A 85 -12.90 -13.86 -9.75
CA VAL A 85 -12.43 -12.64 -9.07
C VAL A 85 -12.69 -12.67 -7.57
N TRP A 86 -13.94 -12.93 -7.18
CA TRP A 86 -14.33 -12.93 -5.78
C TRP A 86 -13.74 -14.12 -5.01
N PRO A 87 -13.75 -15.36 -5.52
CA PRO A 87 -13.03 -16.47 -4.89
C PRO A 87 -11.54 -16.19 -4.69
N MET A 88 -10.86 -15.57 -5.67
CA MET A 88 -9.44 -15.21 -5.55
C MET A 88 -9.20 -14.08 -4.54
N TYR A 89 -10.12 -13.12 -4.44
CA TYR A 89 -10.10 -12.11 -3.37
C TYR A 89 -10.24 -12.77 -1.98
N LEU A 90 -11.19 -13.69 -1.80
CA LEU A 90 -11.37 -14.40 -0.53
C LEU A 90 -10.14 -15.25 -0.17
N LYS A 91 -9.54 -15.92 -1.16
CA LYS A 91 -8.27 -16.64 -0.97
C LYS A 91 -7.16 -15.69 -0.51
N HIS A 92 -7.02 -14.53 -1.15
CA HIS A 92 -6.05 -13.52 -0.73
C HIS A 92 -6.30 -13.04 0.72
N ARG A 93 -7.57 -12.78 1.08
CA ARG A 93 -7.96 -12.40 2.44
C ARG A 93 -7.57 -13.46 3.47
N GLN A 94 -7.77 -14.73 3.15
CA GLN A 94 -7.37 -15.84 4.01
C GLN A 94 -5.85 -15.92 4.14
N GLU A 95 -5.10 -15.75 3.05
CA GLU A 95 -3.63 -15.70 3.07
C GLU A 95 -3.09 -14.54 3.94
N MET A 96 -3.84 -13.42 4.00
CA MET A 96 -3.50 -12.27 4.84
C MET A 96 -3.69 -12.51 6.34
N GLU A 97 -4.43 -13.54 6.77
CA GLU A 97 -4.61 -13.85 8.19
C GLU A 97 -3.29 -14.26 8.86
N GLY A 98 -2.33 -14.76 8.09
CA GLY A 98 -0.98 -15.12 8.56
C GLY A 98 0.04 -13.97 8.57
N ILE A 99 -0.39 -12.74 8.28
CA ILE A 99 0.50 -11.57 8.25
C ILE A 99 0.83 -11.12 9.68
N THR A 100 2.10 -10.79 9.92
CA THR A 100 2.62 -10.41 11.23
C THR A 100 2.72 -8.90 11.46
N TRP A 101 2.55 -8.08 10.42
CA TRP A 101 2.55 -6.61 10.52
C TRP A 101 1.14 -6.03 10.53
N GLU A 102 1.00 -4.80 11.01
CA GLU A 102 -0.29 -4.13 11.14
C GLU A 102 -0.85 -3.72 9.77
N ILE A 103 -2.13 -4.01 9.53
CA ILE A 103 -2.87 -3.55 8.35
C ILE A 103 -4.10 -2.76 8.81
N VAL A 104 -4.19 -1.51 8.36
CA VAL A 104 -5.37 -0.67 8.58
C VAL A 104 -6.41 -0.97 7.52
N TYR A 105 -7.54 -1.55 7.94
CA TYR A 105 -8.66 -1.84 7.04
C TYR A 105 -9.52 -0.60 6.85
N LEU A 106 -9.77 -0.26 5.58
CA LEU A 106 -10.53 0.91 5.18
C LEU A 106 -11.86 0.45 4.54
N ASP A 107 -12.92 1.22 4.81
CA ASP A 107 -14.21 1.05 4.15
C ASP A 107 -14.18 1.77 2.79
N GLY A 108 -14.02 1.00 1.72
CA GLY A 108 -13.97 1.51 0.35
C GLY A 108 -15.33 1.96 -0.21
N THR A 109 -16.40 1.91 0.59
CA THR A 109 -17.71 2.48 0.22
C THR A 109 -17.82 3.98 0.53
N LYS A 110 -16.90 4.51 1.36
CA LYS A 110 -16.79 5.94 1.66
C LYS A 110 -16.42 6.77 0.43
N SER A 111 -16.58 8.09 0.55
CA SER A 111 -16.15 9.03 -0.49
C SER A 111 -14.62 9.07 -0.60
N GLU A 112 -14.13 9.54 -1.76
CA GLU A 112 -12.69 9.74 -1.99
C GLU A 112 -12.08 10.69 -0.95
N GLU A 113 -12.77 11.79 -0.64
CA GLU A 113 -12.30 12.79 0.34
C GLU A 113 -12.24 12.23 1.76
N ASP A 114 -13.24 11.43 2.16
CA ASP A 114 -13.23 10.79 3.48
C ASP A 114 -12.07 9.80 3.62
N LEU A 115 -11.82 9.00 2.58
CA LEU A 115 -10.70 8.05 2.54
C LEU A 115 -9.36 8.79 2.54
N PHE A 116 -9.23 9.83 1.74
CA PHE A 116 -8.04 10.68 1.69
C PHE A 116 -7.77 11.28 3.07
N SER A 117 -8.75 11.95 3.67
CA SER A 117 -8.60 12.58 4.99
C SER A 117 -8.23 11.57 6.07
N GLN A 118 -8.87 10.39 6.06
CA GLN A 118 -8.58 9.31 7.01
C GLN A 118 -7.15 8.79 6.87
N VAL A 119 -6.69 8.50 5.65
CA VAL A 119 -5.35 7.98 5.39
C VAL A 119 -4.29 9.06 5.63
N TYR A 120 -4.56 10.30 5.22
CA TYR A 120 -3.64 11.41 5.36
C TYR A 120 -3.33 11.71 6.83
N GLU A 121 -4.34 11.78 7.69
CA GLU A 121 -4.12 12.07 9.11
C GLU A 121 -3.35 10.93 9.80
N ASP A 122 -3.66 9.67 9.48
CA ASP A 122 -2.92 8.51 9.98
C ASP A 122 -1.45 8.55 9.54
N LEU A 123 -1.18 8.73 8.23
CA LEU A 123 0.18 8.85 7.69
C LEU A 123 0.96 9.99 8.34
N ARG A 124 0.32 11.15 8.56
CA ARG A 124 0.96 12.32 9.17
C ARG A 124 1.42 12.02 10.60
N GLN A 125 0.63 11.27 11.36
CA GLN A 125 0.98 10.82 12.71
C GLN A 125 2.11 9.78 12.68
N GLU A 126 2.06 8.81 11.76
CA GLU A 126 3.11 7.80 11.62
C GLU A 126 4.45 8.41 11.20
N LEU A 127 4.45 9.36 10.27
CA LEU A 127 5.66 10.09 9.87
C LEU A 127 6.25 10.91 11.04
N ALA A 128 5.40 11.51 11.88
CA ALA A 128 5.87 12.22 13.07
C ALA A 128 6.52 11.28 14.09
N LYS A 129 5.96 10.08 14.31
CA LYS A 129 6.54 9.05 15.18
C LYS A 129 7.92 8.60 14.69
N GLN A 130 8.07 8.38 13.38
CA GLN A 130 9.34 7.98 12.78
C GLN A 130 10.43 9.04 12.98
N LYS A 131 10.12 10.32 12.78
CA LYS A 131 11.06 11.42 13.04
C LYS A 131 11.49 11.48 14.51
N CYS A 132 10.57 11.22 15.44
CA CYS A 132 10.89 11.21 16.87
C CYS A 132 11.86 10.07 17.24
N LEU A 133 11.64 8.87 16.71
CA LEU A 133 12.51 7.70 16.94
C LEU A 133 13.96 7.96 16.47
N GLN A 134 14.12 8.62 15.33
CA GLN A 134 15.45 8.98 14.81
C GLN A 134 16.18 9.95 15.75
N VAL A 135 15.50 10.95 16.31
CA VAL A 135 16.12 11.93 17.24
C VAL A 135 16.62 11.27 18.53
N THR A 136 15.94 10.23 19.02
CA THR A 136 16.36 9.49 20.23
C THR A 136 17.51 8.51 19.99
N ALA A 137 17.72 8.03 18.77
CA ALA A 137 18.78 7.06 18.46
C ALA A 137 20.19 7.69 18.37
N TYR A 138 20.27 9.01 18.27
CA TYR A 138 21.52 9.78 18.20
C TYR A 138 21.85 10.58 19.48
N LYS A 139 21.24 10.24 20.61
CA LYS A 139 21.64 10.69 21.95
C LYS A 139 22.28 9.55 22.71
#